data_AF-A0A968IBD0-F1
#
_entry.id   AF-A0A968IBD0-F1
#
_cell.length_a   1.000
_cell.length_b   1.000
_cell.length_c   1.000
_cell.angle_alpha   90.00
_cell.angle_beta   90.00
_cell.angle_gamma   90.00
#
_symmetry.space_group_name_H-M   'P 1'
#
loop_
_entity.id
_entity.type
_entity.pdbx_description
1 polymer ?
#
loop_
_entity_poly.entity_id
_entity_poly.type
_entity_poly.pdbx_seq_one_letter_code
_entity_poly.pdbx_strand_id
1 'polypeptide(L)'
;MLDTFYGYFTPGSVEKKVVGGIPDEVAASLEARGVLLKRPNTYGAGAGLTYDPEVLKVVWDELVSLSGARVLFHAYFADVLMDGARVSGVIVGTKRGLRAIHARVIVDASGDADVVARAGAPFEDAGVLGIAQSLTTTFKVINVDVPRATAFPKKELWVRMASASGYDLPRKEGSAHITPLHGVMVTNMTPGRGCGCHRSRRAFLRGDGGTPTSTRVHALPARSNPRVRTRGTRGILRGHRGA
;
A
#
# COMPACT_ATOMS: atom_id res chain seq x y z
N MET A 1 0.73 -13.37 0.31
CA MET A 1 0.31 -13.46 -1.11
C MET A 1 0.17 -12.04 -1.61
N LEU A 2 0.77 -11.69 -2.75
CA LEU A 2 0.90 -10.28 -3.17
C LEU A 2 -0.39 -9.67 -3.77
N ASP A 3 -1.40 -10.49 -4.00
CA ASP A 3 -2.67 -10.15 -4.65
C ASP A 3 -3.87 -10.29 -3.68
N THR A 4 -3.63 -10.16 -2.37
CA THR A 4 -4.66 -10.36 -1.35
C THR A 4 -4.55 -9.35 -0.24
N PHE A 5 -5.63 -8.63 0.02
CA PHE A 5 -5.76 -7.82 1.22
C PHE A 5 -6.15 -8.71 2.40
N TYR A 6 -5.29 -8.72 3.41
CA TYR A 6 -5.58 -9.27 4.73
C TYR A 6 -5.82 -8.12 5.72
N GLY A 7 -6.43 -8.43 6.87
CA GLY A 7 -6.67 -7.44 7.93
C GLY A 7 -7.98 -6.66 7.81
N TYR A 8 -8.78 -6.88 6.76
CA TYR A 8 -10.16 -6.34 6.71
C TYR A 8 -11.06 -6.97 7.77
N PHE A 9 -10.82 -8.24 8.07
CA PHE A 9 -11.62 -9.05 8.99
C PHE A 9 -10.74 -9.66 10.07
N THR A 10 -11.27 -9.80 11.28
CA THR A 10 -10.61 -10.51 12.37
C THR A 10 -10.40 -11.99 12.02
N PRO A 11 -9.29 -12.61 12.45
CA PRO A 11 -9.17 -14.06 12.44
C PRO A 11 -10.13 -14.67 13.46
N GLY A 12 -10.62 -15.88 13.17
CA GLY A 12 -11.49 -16.65 14.09
C GLY A 12 -12.59 -17.41 13.35
N SER A 13 -13.45 -18.07 14.13
CA SER A 13 -14.68 -18.71 13.64
C SER A 13 -15.79 -17.71 13.30
N VAL A 14 -15.72 -16.51 13.88
CA VAL A 14 -16.64 -15.40 13.61
C VAL A 14 -15.84 -14.23 13.06
N GLU A 15 -16.07 -13.88 11.80
CA GLU A 15 -15.42 -12.77 11.13
C GLU A 15 -16.07 -11.45 11.55
N LYS A 16 -15.26 -10.50 12.04
CA LYS A 16 -15.69 -9.11 12.29
C LYS A 16 -14.90 -8.16 11.39
N LYS A 17 -15.58 -7.24 10.71
CA LYS A 17 -14.93 -6.20 9.90
C LYS A 17 -14.26 -5.18 10.82
N VAL A 18 -12.98 -4.90 10.61
CA VAL A 18 -12.16 -4.00 11.46
C VAL A 18 -11.49 -2.85 10.71
N VAL A 19 -11.44 -2.91 9.38
CA VAL A 19 -10.93 -1.83 8.51
C VAL A 19 -12.08 -1.35 7.61
N GLY A 20 -12.14 -0.03 7.37
CA GLY A 20 -13.06 0.60 6.42
C GLY A 20 -12.52 1.93 5.89
N GLY A 21 -13.34 2.72 5.21
CA GLY A 21 -12.93 4.01 4.61
C GLY A 21 -12.36 3.84 3.19
N ILE A 22 -11.23 4.48 2.87
CA ILE A 22 -10.57 4.34 1.54
C ILE A 22 -10.37 2.86 1.14
N PRO A 23 -9.95 1.94 2.03
CA PRO A 23 -9.90 0.52 1.71
C PRO A 23 -11.25 -0.06 1.24
N ASP A 24 -12.39 0.41 1.74
CA ASP A 24 -13.71 -0.02 1.26
C ASP A 24 -13.98 0.50 -0.15
N GLU A 25 -13.60 1.73 -0.46
CA GLU A 25 -13.75 2.30 -1.81
C GLU A 25 -12.93 1.49 -2.83
N VAL A 26 -11.70 1.10 -2.48
CA VAL A 26 -10.85 0.22 -3.30
C VAL A 26 -11.51 -1.13 -3.51
N ALA A 27 -11.96 -1.78 -2.43
CA ALA A 27 -12.59 -3.11 -2.50
C ALA A 27 -13.89 -3.06 -3.31
N ALA A 28 -14.75 -2.07 -3.09
CA ALA A 28 -15.99 -1.90 -3.82
C ALA A 28 -15.76 -1.67 -5.32
N SER A 29 -14.73 -0.88 -5.69
CA SER A 29 -14.39 -0.65 -7.10
C SER A 29 -13.88 -1.93 -7.79
N LEU A 30 -13.09 -2.75 -7.09
CA LEU A 30 -12.64 -4.05 -7.60
C LEU A 30 -13.80 -5.05 -7.73
N GLU A 31 -14.71 -5.07 -6.75
CA GLU A 31 -15.91 -5.91 -6.75
C GLU A 31 -16.85 -5.54 -7.90
N ALA A 32 -17.10 -4.25 -8.11
CA ALA A 32 -17.91 -3.74 -9.23
C ALA A 32 -17.35 -4.12 -10.61
N ARG A 33 -16.04 -4.38 -10.70
CA ARG A 33 -15.35 -4.84 -11.91
C ARG A 33 -15.29 -6.37 -12.03
N GLY A 34 -15.81 -7.11 -11.07
CA GLY A 34 -15.79 -8.58 -11.05
C GLY A 34 -14.39 -9.18 -10.86
N VAL A 35 -13.43 -8.41 -10.32
CA VAL A 35 -12.03 -8.83 -10.14
C VAL A 35 -11.64 -8.89 -8.66
N LEU A 36 -12.61 -9.15 -7.79
CA LEU A 36 -12.43 -9.38 -6.37
C LEU A 36 -13.05 -10.72 -5.98
N LEU A 37 -12.30 -11.52 -5.23
CA LEU A 37 -12.77 -12.77 -4.65
C LEU A 37 -12.51 -12.76 -3.14
N LYS A 38 -13.54 -13.06 -2.34
CA LYS A 38 -13.36 -13.27 -0.91
C LYS A 38 -12.98 -14.74 -0.68
N ARG A 39 -11.84 -14.97 -0.04
CA ARG A 39 -11.41 -16.30 0.39
C ARG A 39 -11.69 -16.50 1.87
N PRO A 40 -12.20 -17.69 2.25
CA PRO A 40 -12.45 -18.01 3.65
C PRO A 40 -11.15 -18.00 4.44
N ASN A 41 -11.26 -17.77 5.75
CA ASN A 41 -10.14 -17.75 6.68
C ASN A 41 -9.32 -19.06 6.58
N THR A 42 -8.09 -18.95 6.07
CA THR A 42 -7.11 -20.03 6.08
C THR A 42 -5.90 -19.59 6.90
N TYR A 43 -5.66 -20.31 8.01
CA TYR A 43 -4.50 -20.16 8.89
C TYR A 43 -4.28 -18.74 9.45
N GLY A 44 -4.95 -18.42 10.56
CA GLY A 44 -4.56 -17.36 11.49
C GLY A 44 -4.64 -15.91 10.99
N ALA A 45 -4.88 -15.68 9.71
CA ALA A 45 -4.84 -14.36 9.08
C ALA A 45 -6.22 -13.74 8.80
N GLY A 46 -7.32 -14.48 9.05
CA GLY A 46 -8.68 -14.03 8.71
C GLY A 46 -9.02 -14.21 7.23
N ALA A 47 -10.24 -13.83 6.84
CA ALA A 47 -10.63 -13.82 5.44
C ALA A 47 -9.78 -12.84 4.63
N GLY A 48 -9.40 -13.26 3.43
CA GLY A 48 -8.62 -12.45 2.49
C GLY A 48 -9.47 -11.99 1.32
N LEU A 49 -9.27 -10.76 0.88
CA LEU A 49 -9.86 -10.23 -0.36
C LEU A 49 -8.81 -10.29 -1.46
N THR A 50 -8.93 -11.28 -2.35
CA THR A 50 -7.99 -11.52 -3.45
C THR A 50 -8.45 -10.78 -4.69
N TYR A 51 -7.55 -10.10 -5.37
CA TYR A 51 -7.89 -9.19 -6.47
C TYR A 51 -6.98 -9.37 -7.69
N ASP A 52 -7.36 -8.81 -8.83
CA ASP A 52 -6.41 -8.63 -9.93
C ASP A 52 -5.49 -7.42 -9.66
N PRO A 53 -4.17 -7.62 -9.47
CA PRO A 53 -3.24 -6.52 -9.21
C PRO A 53 -3.11 -5.54 -10.38
N GLU A 54 -3.40 -5.94 -11.62
CA GLU A 54 -3.35 -5.00 -12.76
C GLU A 54 -4.54 -4.04 -12.72
N VAL A 55 -5.73 -4.54 -12.39
CA VAL A 55 -6.91 -3.69 -12.22
C VAL A 55 -6.82 -2.83 -10.96
N LEU A 56 -6.18 -3.32 -9.91
CA LEU A 56 -5.93 -2.53 -8.69
C LEU A 56 -5.17 -1.23 -8.98
N LYS A 57 -4.16 -1.26 -9.87
CA LYS A 57 -3.42 -0.04 -10.27
C LYS A 57 -4.35 0.99 -10.90
N VAL A 58 -5.24 0.54 -11.78
CA VAL A 58 -6.24 1.41 -12.43
C VAL A 58 -7.20 1.99 -11.39
N VAL A 59 -7.67 1.18 -10.44
CA VAL A 59 -8.54 1.64 -9.34
C VAL A 59 -7.84 2.72 -8.50
N TRP A 60 -6.57 2.54 -8.16
CA TRP A 60 -5.81 3.56 -7.43
C TRP A 60 -5.62 4.85 -8.24
N ASP A 61 -5.26 4.75 -9.52
CA ASP A 61 -5.10 5.89 -10.41
C ASP A 61 -6.41 6.68 -10.57
N GLU A 62 -7.55 6.00 -10.66
CA GLU A 62 -8.87 6.64 -10.70
C GLU A 62 -9.22 7.32 -9.38
N LEU A 63 -9.05 6.64 -8.25
CA LEU A 63 -9.36 7.21 -6.93
C LEU A 63 -8.51 8.45 -6.64
N VAL A 64 -7.21 8.41 -6.95
CA VAL A 64 -6.35 9.59 -6.77
C VAL A 64 -6.72 10.71 -7.74
N SER A 65 -7.08 10.39 -8.99
CA SER A 65 -7.53 11.39 -9.96
C SER A 65 -8.83 12.08 -9.52
N LEU A 66 -9.79 11.30 -9.01
CA LEU A 66 -11.07 11.80 -8.50
C LEU A 66 -10.91 12.64 -7.22
N SER A 67 -9.87 12.39 -6.42
CA SER A 67 -9.58 13.18 -5.23
C SER A 67 -9.15 14.63 -5.54
N GLY A 68 -8.79 14.93 -6.79
CA GLY A 68 -8.22 16.22 -7.19
C GLY A 68 -6.73 16.38 -6.84
N ALA A 69 -6.08 15.32 -6.35
CA ALA A 69 -4.65 15.31 -6.13
C ALA A 69 -3.88 15.41 -7.45
N ARG A 70 -2.76 16.14 -7.44
CA ARG A 70 -1.86 16.26 -8.59
C ARG A 70 -0.72 15.27 -8.42
N VAL A 71 -0.72 14.22 -9.23
CA VAL A 71 0.34 13.19 -9.21
C VAL A 71 1.52 13.63 -10.07
N LEU A 72 2.73 13.52 -9.52
CA LEU A 72 3.99 13.75 -10.24
C LEU A 72 4.70 12.41 -10.48
N PHE A 73 4.49 11.83 -11.65
CA PHE A 73 5.18 10.59 -12.06
C PHE A 73 6.66 10.83 -12.37
N HIS A 74 7.45 9.75 -12.30
CA HIS A 74 8.90 9.77 -12.58
C HIS A 74 9.69 10.79 -11.75
N ALA A 75 9.27 10.99 -10.50
CA ALA A 75 9.96 11.78 -9.50
C ALA A 75 10.46 10.87 -8.39
N TYR A 76 11.78 10.83 -8.20
CA TYR A 76 12.43 10.08 -7.12
C TYR A 76 12.83 11.03 -6.01
N PHE A 77 12.54 10.69 -4.75
CA PHE A 77 13.01 11.45 -3.60
C PHE A 77 14.54 11.48 -3.55
N ALA A 78 15.13 12.64 -3.26
CA ALA A 78 16.58 12.83 -3.16
C ALA A 78 16.99 13.43 -1.80
N ASP A 79 16.26 14.45 -1.34
CA ASP A 79 16.55 15.10 -0.05
C ASP A 79 15.33 15.84 0.51
N VAL A 80 15.46 16.32 1.75
CA VAL A 80 14.50 17.22 2.40
C VAL A 80 15.01 18.66 2.41
N LEU A 81 14.09 19.61 2.42
CA LEU A 81 14.37 21.01 2.73
C LEU A 81 13.97 21.27 4.18
N MET A 82 14.92 21.72 5.00
CA MET A 82 14.71 22.00 6.42
C MET A 82 14.61 23.50 6.67
N ASP A 83 13.70 23.89 7.56
CA ASP A 83 13.56 25.23 8.13
C ASP A 83 13.62 25.08 9.66
N GLY A 84 14.82 25.19 10.21
CA GLY A 84 15.10 24.74 11.58
C GLY A 84 14.79 23.25 11.74
N ALA A 85 13.90 22.93 12.68
CA ALA A 85 13.43 21.56 12.93
C ALA A 85 12.24 21.13 12.06
N ARG A 86 11.73 22.00 11.18
CA ARG A 86 10.55 21.73 10.35
C ARG A 86 10.95 21.36 8.93
N VAL A 87 10.38 20.26 8.40
CA VAL A 87 10.47 19.96 6.97
C VAL A 87 9.60 20.95 6.19
N SER A 88 10.22 21.75 5.33
CA SER A 88 9.56 22.80 4.53
C SER A 88 9.36 22.42 3.06
N GLY A 89 9.94 21.29 2.63
CA GLY A 89 9.83 20.78 1.27
C GLY A 89 10.67 19.53 1.05
N VAL A 90 10.66 19.04 -0.19
CA VAL A 90 11.49 17.92 -0.65
C VAL A 90 12.21 18.30 -1.94
N ILE A 91 13.36 17.68 -2.16
CA ILE A 91 14.07 17.68 -3.43
C ILE A 91 13.78 16.35 -4.12
N VAL A 92 13.32 16.42 -5.36
CA VAL A 92 13.06 15.24 -6.20
C VAL A 92 13.92 15.27 -7.46
N GLY A 93 14.44 14.11 -7.84
CA GLY A 93 15.05 13.86 -9.14
C GLY A 93 13.98 13.55 -10.18
N THR A 94 14.00 14.30 -11.28
CA THR A 94 13.12 14.10 -12.44
C THR A 94 13.97 13.96 -13.71
N LYS A 95 13.35 13.60 -14.84
CA LYS A 95 14.02 13.63 -16.16
C LYS A 95 14.64 15.01 -16.49
N ARG A 96 14.13 16.10 -15.90
CA ARG A 96 14.64 17.46 -16.10
C ARG A 96 15.70 17.88 -15.07
N GLY A 97 16.21 16.93 -14.27
CA GLY A 97 17.12 17.16 -13.15
C GLY A 97 16.39 17.36 -11.82
N LEU A 98 17.12 17.85 -10.83
CA LEU A 98 16.62 18.08 -9.47
C LEU A 98 15.61 19.24 -9.42
N ARG A 99 14.54 19.07 -8.64
CA ARG A 99 13.51 20.09 -8.41
C ARG A 99 13.14 20.14 -6.94
N ALA A 100 13.01 21.35 -6.42
CA ALA A 100 12.48 21.60 -5.08
C ALA A 100 10.95 21.72 -5.13
N ILE A 101 10.26 21.04 -4.21
CA ILE A 101 8.82 21.15 -3.99
C ILE A 101 8.62 21.60 -2.54
N HIS A 102 8.10 22.82 -2.36
CA HIS A 102 7.77 23.35 -1.04
C HIS A 102 6.36 22.94 -0.62
N ALA A 103 6.19 22.64 0.67
CA ALA A 103 4.91 22.23 1.22
C ALA A 103 4.79 22.69 2.69
N ARG A 104 3.54 22.92 3.12
CA ARG A 104 3.25 23.22 4.54
C ARG A 104 3.25 21.96 5.40
N VAL A 105 2.86 20.84 4.81
CA VAL A 105 2.75 19.52 5.43
C VAL A 105 3.28 18.50 4.43
N ILE A 106 4.06 17.55 4.91
CA ILE A 106 4.59 16.43 4.13
C ILE A 106 4.16 15.14 4.81
N VAL A 107 3.58 14.22 4.05
CA VAL A 107 3.21 12.88 4.50
C VAL A 107 4.15 11.90 3.83
N ASP A 108 4.94 11.18 4.61
CA ASP A 108 5.83 10.13 4.11
C ASP A 108 5.04 8.82 3.93
N ALA A 109 4.75 8.50 2.67
CA ALA A 109 4.09 7.26 2.26
C ALA A 109 5.04 6.34 1.46
N SER A 110 6.36 6.47 1.65
CA SER A 110 7.35 5.64 0.94
C SER A 110 7.32 4.16 1.36
N GLY A 111 6.85 3.86 2.56
CA GLY A 111 6.94 2.53 3.17
C GLY A 111 8.30 2.22 3.81
N ASP A 112 9.36 2.91 3.37
CA ASP A 112 10.74 2.79 3.85
C ASP A 112 11.19 3.99 4.71
N ALA A 113 10.27 4.90 5.05
CA ALA A 113 10.52 6.09 5.86
C ALA A 113 11.62 7.02 5.29
N ASP A 114 11.73 7.12 3.97
CA ASP A 114 12.79 7.87 3.30
C ASP A 114 12.85 9.35 3.72
N VAL A 115 11.70 10.03 3.75
CA VAL A 115 11.62 11.45 4.12
C VAL A 115 11.90 11.63 5.60
N VAL A 116 11.29 10.78 6.44
CA VAL A 116 11.45 10.81 7.90
C VAL A 116 12.91 10.60 8.28
N ALA A 117 13.56 9.58 7.71
CA ALA A 117 14.95 9.29 7.95
C ALA A 117 15.87 10.42 7.49
N ARG A 118 15.60 11.02 6.32
CA ARG A 118 16.39 12.13 5.80
C ARG A 118 16.24 13.41 6.63
N ALA A 119 15.07 13.62 7.20
CA ALA A 119 14.79 14.73 8.12
C ALA A 119 15.43 14.54 9.51
N GLY A 120 16.05 13.38 9.78
CA GLY A 120 16.62 13.06 11.10
C GLY A 120 15.55 12.77 12.16
N ALA A 121 14.30 12.54 11.76
CA ALA A 121 13.23 12.18 12.67
C ALA A 121 13.35 10.70 13.10
N PRO A 122 12.81 10.29 14.26
CA PRO A 122 12.90 8.92 14.74
C PRO A 122 12.21 7.92 13.79
N PHE A 123 12.89 6.82 13.49
CA PHE A 123 12.37 5.68 12.76
C PHE A 123 13.01 4.38 13.29
N GLU A 124 12.43 3.25 12.93
CA GLU A 124 12.94 1.91 13.24
C GLU A 124 13.56 1.29 11.99
N ASP A 125 14.81 0.84 12.11
CA ASP A 125 15.46 0.02 11.08
C ASP A 125 14.87 -1.40 11.07
N ALA A 126 14.51 -1.90 9.89
CA ALA A 126 14.10 -3.29 9.76
C ALA A 126 15.24 -4.24 10.15
N GLY A 127 14.93 -5.25 10.95
CA GLY A 127 15.92 -6.22 11.43
C GLY A 127 16.52 -5.91 12.80
N VAL A 128 16.38 -4.68 13.32
CA VAL A 128 17.00 -4.30 14.61
C VAL A 128 16.17 -4.76 15.80
N LEU A 129 14.86 -4.53 15.78
CA LEU A 129 13.95 -4.91 16.87
C LEU A 129 13.28 -6.27 16.67
N GLY A 130 13.57 -6.95 15.55
CA GLY A 130 12.98 -8.23 15.20
C GLY A 130 13.34 -8.66 13.79
N ILE A 131 12.83 -9.81 13.36
CA ILE A 131 13.13 -10.35 12.03
C ILE A 131 12.51 -9.44 10.97
N ALA A 132 13.34 -8.90 10.08
CA ALA A 132 12.86 -8.17 8.92
C ALA A 132 11.95 -9.09 8.07
N GLN A 133 10.81 -8.56 7.64
CA GLN A 133 9.89 -9.34 6.80
C GLN A 133 10.61 -9.79 5.53
N SER A 134 10.67 -11.11 5.32
CA SER A 134 11.31 -11.67 4.14
C SER A 134 10.49 -11.38 2.88
N LEU A 135 11.20 -11.14 1.77
CA LEU A 135 10.56 -11.03 0.47
C LEU A 135 10.04 -12.40 0.04
N THR A 136 8.80 -12.45 -0.43
CA THR A 136 8.21 -13.65 -1.03
C THR A 136 8.13 -13.45 -2.53
N THR A 137 8.82 -14.32 -3.28
CA THR A 137 8.68 -14.38 -4.74
C THR A 137 7.49 -15.24 -5.09
N THR A 138 6.47 -14.65 -5.70
CA THR A 138 5.32 -15.37 -6.26
C THR A 138 5.29 -15.22 -7.77
N PHE A 139 4.76 -16.21 -8.48
CA PHE A 139 4.54 -16.14 -9.92
C PHE A 139 3.15 -16.61 -10.32
N LYS A 140 2.66 -16.14 -11.46
CA LYS A 140 1.38 -16.55 -12.06
C LYS A 140 1.64 -17.73 -13.00
N VAL A 141 0.80 -18.75 -12.89
CA VAL A 141 0.69 -19.83 -13.87
C VAL A 141 -0.63 -19.64 -14.60
N ILE A 142 -0.57 -19.62 -15.92
CA ILE A 142 -1.73 -19.46 -16.81
C ILE A 142 -2.08 -20.80 -17.48
N ASN A 143 -3.27 -20.88 -18.07
CA ASN A 143 -3.79 -22.09 -18.71
C ASN A 143 -3.90 -23.29 -17.74
N VAL A 144 -4.31 -23.01 -16.50
CA VAL A 144 -4.49 -24.01 -15.45
C VAL A 144 -5.93 -24.53 -15.46
N ASP A 145 -6.11 -25.84 -15.41
CA ASP A 145 -7.36 -26.47 -15.01
C ASP A 145 -7.57 -26.23 -13.50
N VAL A 146 -8.23 -25.12 -13.17
CA VAL A 146 -8.40 -24.64 -11.79
C VAL A 146 -9.19 -25.64 -10.92
N PRO A 147 -10.31 -26.25 -11.38
CA PRO A 147 -10.99 -27.30 -10.62
C PRO A 147 -10.08 -28.47 -10.26
N ARG A 148 -9.34 -29.00 -11.24
CA ARG A 148 -8.41 -30.12 -11.01
C ARG A 148 -7.26 -29.73 -10.06
N ALA A 149 -6.69 -28.54 -10.24
CA ALA A 149 -5.61 -28.05 -9.40
C ALA A 149 -6.04 -27.80 -7.95
N THR A 150 -7.26 -27.29 -7.75
CA THR A 150 -7.80 -27.01 -6.40
C THR A 150 -8.18 -28.29 -5.66
N ALA A 151 -8.62 -29.32 -6.39
CA ALA A 151 -8.89 -30.65 -5.82
C ALA A 151 -7.63 -31.40 -5.41
N PHE A 152 -6.45 -30.98 -5.88
CA PHE A 152 -5.19 -31.66 -5.59
C PHE A 152 -4.73 -31.39 -4.13
N PRO A 153 -4.55 -32.43 -3.29
CA PRO A 153 -4.25 -32.22 -1.87
C PRO A 153 -2.91 -31.50 -1.65
N LYS A 154 -2.91 -30.47 -0.79
CA LYS A 154 -1.71 -29.68 -0.46
C LYS A 154 -0.55 -30.53 0.06
N LYS A 155 -0.84 -31.55 0.87
CA LYS A 155 0.18 -32.47 1.39
C LYS A 155 0.85 -33.28 0.28
N GLU A 156 0.07 -33.74 -0.69
CA GLU A 156 0.61 -34.47 -1.85
C GLU A 156 1.43 -33.55 -2.76
N LEU A 157 1.03 -32.28 -2.89
CA LEU A 157 1.83 -31.27 -3.59
C LEU A 157 3.20 -31.11 -2.95
N TRP A 158 3.26 -31.01 -1.63
CA TRP A 158 4.54 -30.90 -0.93
C TRP A 158 5.39 -32.16 -1.06
N VAL A 159 4.80 -33.35 -1.03
CA VAL A 159 5.54 -34.60 -1.30
C VAL A 159 6.16 -34.57 -2.69
N ARG A 160 5.42 -34.14 -3.72
CA ARG A 160 5.95 -34.00 -5.08
C ARG A 160 7.02 -32.91 -5.20
N MET A 161 6.87 -31.80 -4.49
CA MET A 161 7.89 -30.75 -4.44
C MET A 161 9.18 -31.25 -3.77
N ALA A 162 9.05 -32.04 -2.71
CA ALA A 162 10.19 -32.60 -1.99
C ALA A 162 10.92 -33.69 -2.77
N SER A 163 10.19 -34.48 -3.57
CA SER A 163 10.75 -35.54 -4.42
C SER A 163 11.24 -35.06 -5.79
N ALA A 164 11.03 -33.79 -6.14
CA ALA A 164 11.54 -33.22 -7.38
C ALA A 164 13.08 -33.28 -7.39
N SER A 165 13.63 -34.03 -8.34
CA SER A 165 15.07 -34.20 -8.55
C SER A 165 15.56 -33.34 -9.73
N GLY A 166 16.88 -33.19 -9.85
CA GLY A 166 17.51 -32.40 -10.92
C GLY A 166 17.70 -30.91 -10.60
N TYR A 167 17.23 -30.43 -9.45
CA TYR A 167 17.40 -29.04 -8.99
C TYR A 167 17.63 -28.97 -7.47
N ASP A 168 18.57 -28.15 -7.02
CA ASP A 168 18.79 -27.87 -5.60
C ASP A 168 17.79 -26.81 -5.10
N LEU A 169 16.59 -27.26 -4.72
CA LEU A 169 15.49 -26.40 -4.30
C LEU A 169 15.45 -26.28 -2.75
N PRO A 170 15.83 -25.13 -2.14
CA PRO A 170 15.78 -24.92 -0.69
C PRO A 170 14.37 -24.90 -0.09
N ARG A 171 13.34 -24.61 -0.90
CA ARG A 171 11.93 -24.58 -0.47
C ARG A 171 11.30 -25.94 -0.72
N LYS A 172 10.86 -26.62 0.35
CA LYS A 172 10.17 -27.93 0.28
C LYS A 172 8.65 -27.84 0.43
N GLU A 173 8.14 -26.67 0.78
CA GLU A 173 6.71 -26.39 0.93
C GLU A 173 6.30 -25.13 0.17
N GLY A 174 5.08 -25.11 -0.33
CA GLY A 174 4.53 -23.98 -1.06
C GLY A 174 3.02 -23.91 -1.05
N SER A 175 2.48 -23.00 -1.85
CA SER A 175 1.05 -22.86 -2.03
C SER A 175 0.68 -22.48 -3.47
N ALA A 176 -0.46 -23.00 -3.91
CA ALA A 176 -1.17 -22.55 -5.11
C ALA A 176 -2.47 -21.92 -4.64
N HIS A 177 -2.87 -20.84 -5.31
CA HIS A 177 -4.05 -20.10 -4.92
C HIS A 177 -4.79 -19.63 -6.17
N ILE A 178 -6.11 -19.74 -6.11
CA ILE A 178 -7.00 -19.21 -7.13
C ILE A 178 -6.90 -17.68 -7.18
N THR A 179 -7.13 -17.13 -8.36
CA THR A 179 -7.25 -15.69 -8.60
C THR A 179 -8.63 -15.38 -9.19
N PRO A 180 -9.04 -14.11 -9.27
CA PRO A 180 -10.26 -13.73 -9.99
C PRO A 180 -10.19 -14.01 -11.50
N LEU A 181 -9.00 -14.30 -12.05
CA LEU A 181 -8.80 -14.54 -13.47
C LEU A 181 -8.97 -16.02 -13.83
N HIS A 182 -9.76 -16.29 -14.86
CA HIS A 182 -10.02 -17.64 -15.34
C HIS A 182 -8.74 -18.34 -15.81
N GLY A 183 -8.52 -19.57 -15.35
CA GLY A 183 -7.34 -20.36 -15.74
C GLY A 183 -6.01 -19.84 -15.19
N VAL A 184 -6.03 -18.91 -14.23
CA VAL A 184 -4.82 -18.32 -13.63
C VAL A 184 -4.76 -18.63 -12.15
N MET A 185 -3.62 -19.17 -11.72
CA MET A 185 -3.30 -19.38 -10.31
C MET A 185 -2.00 -18.65 -9.96
N VAL A 186 -1.95 -18.07 -8.75
CA VAL A 186 -0.72 -17.52 -8.20
C VAL A 186 -0.11 -18.55 -7.26
N THR A 187 1.19 -18.74 -7.42
CA THR A 187 1.93 -19.76 -6.70
C THR A 187 3.10 -19.14 -5.93
N ASN A 188 3.31 -19.68 -4.74
CA ASN A 188 4.49 -19.44 -3.93
C ASN A 188 5.20 -20.79 -3.78
N MET A 189 5.90 -21.19 -4.83
CA MET A 189 6.56 -22.51 -4.92
C MET A 189 8.02 -22.41 -5.34
N THR A 190 8.52 -21.22 -5.69
CA THR A 190 9.90 -21.04 -6.14
C THR A 190 10.85 -20.95 -4.95
N PRO A 191 12.02 -21.60 -5.02
CA PRO A 191 13.11 -21.35 -4.10
C PRO A 191 13.79 -20.04 -4.48
N GLY A 192 13.70 -19.04 -3.62
CA GLY A 192 14.65 -17.93 -3.63
C GLY A 192 15.65 -18.16 -2.50
N ARG A 193 16.96 -18.04 -2.77
CA ARG A 193 17.86 -17.56 -1.71
C ARG A 193 17.36 -16.16 -1.38
N GLY A 194 17.16 -15.86 -0.09
CA GLY A 194 16.75 -14.52 0.33
C GLY A 194 17.68 -13.51 -0.31
N CYS A 195 17.15 -12.70 -1.21
CA CYS A 195 17.87 -11.55 -1.74
C CYS A 195 18.18 -10.69 -0.51
N GLY A 196 19.46 -10.38 -0.27
CA GLY A 196 19.85 -9.54 0.86
C GLY A 196 18.94 -8.32 0.89
N CYS A 197 18.17 -8.18 1.97
CA CYS A 197 17.24 -7.08 2.13
C CYS A 197 18.06 -5.79 2.07
N HIS A 198 17.77 -4.93 1.09
CA HIS A 198 18.09 -3.52 1.28
C HIS A 198 17.27 -3.05 2.48
N ARG A 199 17.93 -2.36 3.41
CA ARG A 199 17.39 -1.95 4.71
C ARG A 199 16.08 -1.18 4.51
N SER A 200 14.94 -1.80 4.79
CA SER A 200 13.67 -1.08 4.90
C SER A 200 13.61 -0.41 6.27
N ARG A 201 12.90 0.71 6.38
CA ARG A 201 12.75 1.45 7.65
C ARG A 201 11.28 1.77 7.88
N ARG A 202 10.83 1.82 9.13
CA ARG A 202 9.46 2.21 9.49
C ARG A 202 9.46 3.45 10.34
N ALA A 203 8.70 4.46 9.93
CA ALA A 203 8.50 5.66 10.73
C ALA A 203 7.42 5.44 11.79
N PHE A 204 7.59 6.03 12.97
CA PHE A 204 6.54 6.14 13.97
C PHE A 204 6.38 7.61 14.39
N LEU A 205 5.14 8.10 14.40
CA LEU A 205 4.82 9.33 15.12
C LEU A 205 4.60 8.94 16.58
N ARG A 206 5.64 9.06 17.42
CA ARG A 206 5.43 8.97 18.87
C ARG A 206 4.61 10.19 19.29
N GLY A 207 3.38 9.97 19.73
CA GLY A 207 2.71 10.92 20.61
C GLY A 207 3.48 10.96 21.93
N ASP A 208 3.77 12.16 22.42
CA ASP A 208 4.48 12.35 23.69
C ASP A 208 3.80 11.57 24.81
N GLY A 209 4.64 10.96 25.66
CA GLY A 209 4.25 9.99 26.67
C GLY A 209 3.05 10.43 27.53
N GLY A 210 1.98 9.64 27.44
CA GLY A 210 0.84 9.64 28.34
C GLY A 210 0.12 8.30 28.17
N THR A 211 -0.28 7.68 29.28
CA THR A 211 -1.00 6.40 29.34
C THR A 211 -2.17 6.32 28.35
N PRO A 212 -2.46 5.14 27.77
CA PRO A 212 -3.51 4.99 26.76
C PRO A 212 -4.88 5.15 27.41
N THR A 213 -5.42 6.36 27.39
CA THR A 213 -6.84 6.60 27.63
C THR A 213 -7.56 6.52 26.30
N SER A 214 -8.59 5.67 26.23
CA SER A 214 -9.39 5.42 25.02
C SER A 214 -9.90 6.75 24.45
N THR A 215 -9.35 7.19 23.33
CA THR A 215 -9.92 8.32 22.60
C THR A 215 -11.17 7.84 21.88
N ARG A 216 -12.34 8.10 22.48
CA ARG A 216 -13.63 7.98 21.79
C ARG A 216 -13.61 8.93 20.60
N VAL A 217 -13.65 8.37 19.39
CA VAL A 217 -13.91 9.14 18.17
C VAL A 217 -15.36 9.62 18.24
N HIS A 218 -15.55 10.87 18.68
CA HIS A 218 -16.82 11.56 18.49
C HIS A 218 -16.93 11.97 17.02
N ALA A 219 -17.84 11.32 16.29
CA ALA A 219 -18.25 11.74 14.97
C ALA A 219 -18.84 13.15 15.04
N LEU A 220 -18.18 14.13 14.42
CA LEU A 220 -18.73 15.46 14.21
C LEU A 220 -19.76 15.41 13.06
N PRO A 221 -20.97 15.96 13.22
CA PRO A 221 -21.96 15.99 12.15
C PRO A 221 -21.55 16.96 11.04
N ALA A 222 -21.85 16.56 9.80
CA ALA A 222 -21.61 17.32 8.59
C ALA A 222 -22.22 18.73 8.67
N ARG A 223 -21.38 19.77 8.55
CA ARG A 223 -21.85 21.14 8.38
C ARG A 223 -22.12 21.42 6.91
N SER A 224 -23.30 21.98 6.66
CA SER A 224 -23.81 22.43 5.38
C SER A 224 -23.00 23.60 4.80
N ASN A 225 -22.81 23.55 3.49
CA ASN A 225 -22.07 24.49 2.66
C ASN A 225 -22.85 25.81 2.44
N PRO A 226 -22.33 27.00 2.82
CA PRO A 226 -22.92 28.27 2.40
C PRO A 226 -22.25 28.78 1.12
N ARG A 227 -23.07 28.77 0.07
CA ARG A 227 -22.99 29.48 -1.23
C ARG A 227 -21.99 30.66 -1.28
N VAL A 228 -21.04 30.56 -2.21
CA VAL A 228 -20.28 31.69 -2.74
C VAL A 228 -21.22 32.58 -3.56
N ARG A 229 -21.46 33.81 -3.10
CA ARG A 229 -22.09 34.88 -3.90
C ARG A 229 -21.00 35.72 -4.56
N THR A 230 -21.01 35.75 -5.88
CA THR A 230 -20.33 36.74 -6.71
C THR A 230 -20.99 38.11 -6.58
N ARG A 231 -20.21 39.18 -6.37
CA ARG A 231 -20.53 40.56 -6.82
C ARG A 231 -19.24 41.37 -6.93
N GLY A 232 -19.04 42.00 -8.07
CA GLY A 232 -17.81 42.67 -8.45
C GLY A 232 -17.72 44.17 -8.13
N THR A 233 -16.49 44.65 -8.32
CA THR A 233 -16.02 45.98 -8.77
C THR A 233 -16.41 47.25 -7.99
N ARG A 234 -15.38 47.95 -7.48
CA ARG A 234 -15.00 49.35 -7.78
C ARG A 234 -13.66 49.69 -7.10
N GLY A 235 -12.64 50.08 -7.88
CA GLY A 235 -11.91 51.36 -7.82
C GLY A 235 -11.05 51.54 -6.55
N ILE A 236 -9.73 51.69 -6.62
CA ILE A 236 -9.02 52.95 -6.96
C ILE A 236 -7.52 52.62 -7.14
N LEU A 237 -6.93 52.98 -8.27
CA LEU A 237 -5.48 53.17 -8.42
C LEU A 237 -5.25 54.43 -9.28
N ARG A 238 -5.01 55.56 -8.59
CA ARG A 238 -4.12 56.63 -9.07
C ARG A 238 -2.71 56.21 -8.63
N GLY A 239 -1.62 56.37 -9.34
CA GLY A 239 -1.27 57.06 -10.58
C GLY A 239 0.24 57.33 -10.46
N HIS A 240 1.03 57.06 -11.51
CA HIS A 240 2.24 57.82 -11.84
C HIS A 240 2.83 57.32 -13.15
N ARG A 241 2.89 58.22 -14.14
CA ARG A 241 3.72 58.12 -15.34
C ARG A 241 4.96 59.00 -15.12
N GLY A 242 6.08 58.57 -15.70
CA GLY A 242 7.11 59.43 -16.28
C GLY A 242 8.35 59.69 -15.42
N ALA A 243 9.45 59.01 -15.73
CA ALA A 243 10.48 59.49 -16.67
C ALA A 243 11.14 58.28 -17.33
#